data_AF-A0A9C8LUP6-F1
#
_entry.id   AF-A0A9C8LUP6-F1
#
_cell.length_a   1.000
_cell.length_b   1.000
_cell.length_c   1.000
_cell.angle_alpha   90.00
_cell.angle_beta   90.00
_cell.angle_gamma   90.00
#
_symmetry.space_group_name_H-M   'P 1'
#
loop_
_entity.id
_entity.type
_entity.pdbx_description
1 polymer ?
#
loop_
_entity_poly.entity_id
_entity_poly.type
_entity_poly.pdbx_seq_one_letter_code
_entity_poly.pdbx_strand_id
1 'polypeptide(L)'
;MENFYLDNDDIRFHLTRLPLEEIITLKEKNFSEAESFDYAPASVKEALENYAKTLEIAGEICGEIIAPLAPEIDEEGAHLENGEVIYPKGTVIAMEQLKKAGLNGVTVPRKYFGLNFPTTIYTMLIEIIARAEAGLMNIFSLQDIGETIYEFADE
;
A
#
# COMPACT_ATOMS: atom_id res chain seq x y z
N MET A 1 -11.80 -17.95 0.84
CA MET A 1 -11.40 -16.57 0.57
C MET A 1 -9.89 -16.57 0.58
N GLU A 2 -9.26 -16.39 -0.56
CA GLU A 2 -7.80 -16.31 -0.63
C GLU A 2 -7.37 -14.93 -0.13
N ASN A 3 -6.46 -14.87 0.85
CA ASN A 3 -5.96 -13.62 1.39
C ASN A 3 -4.45 -13.73 1.58
N PHE A 4 -3.70 -12.99 0.76
CA PHE A 4 -2.24 -13.08 0.67
C PHE A 4 -1.48 -12.50 1.88
N TYR A 5 -2.20 -11.87 2.82
CA TYR A 5 -1.66 -11.47 4.12
C TYR A 5 -1.95 -12.51 5.19
N LEU A 6 -3.20 -12.98 5.30
CA LEU A 6 -3.58 -13.95 6.34
C LEU A 6 -2.91 -15.31 6.16
N ASP A 7 -2.60 -15.69 4.92
CA ASP A 7 -1.86 -16.90 4.56
C ASP A 7 -0.32 -16.74 4.60
N ASN A 8 0.18 -15.55 4.97
CA ASN A 8 1.61 -15.25 5.06
C ASN A 8 2.04 -15.12 6.53
N ASP A 9 2.53 -16.23 7.10
CA ASP A 9 2.99 -16.28 8.48
C ASP A 9 4.20 -15.36 8.75
N ASP A 10 5.04 -15.08 7.73
CA ASP A 10 6.25 -14.28 7.88
C ASP A 10 5.94 -12.78 8.03
N ILE A 11 5.11 -12.22 7.15
CA ILE A 11 4.65 -10.83 7.27
C ILE A 11 3.93 -10.61 8.60
N ARG A 12 3.06 -11.55 9.00
CA ARG A 12 2.35 -11.50 10.29
C ARG A 12 3.31 -11.60 11.48
N PHE A 13 4.33 -12.45 11.38
CA PHE A 13 5.39 -12.54 12.37
C PHE A 13 6.12 -11.19 12.50
N HIS A 14 6.52 -10.57 11.39
CA HIS A 14 7.21 -9.29 11.41
C HIS A 14 6.36 -8.15 11.98
N LEU A 15 5.07 -8.05 11.61
CA LEU A 15 4.16 -7.04 12.14
C LEU A 15 4.05 -7.11 13.68
N THR A 16 4.10 -8.32 14.25
CA THR A 16 3.93 -8.53 15.70
C THR A 16 5.24 -8.50 16.50
N ARG A 17 6.40 -8.61 15.83
CA ARG A 17 7.71 -8.77 16.49
C ARG A 17 8.63 -7.56 16.34
N LEU A 18 8.45 -6.76 15.30
CA LEU A 18 9.24 -5.56 15.11
C LEU A 18 8.93 -4.54 16.22
N PRO A 19 9.91 -3.72 16.64
CA PRO A 19 9.72 -2.67 17.65
C PRO A 19 8.96 -1.48 17.05
N LEU A 20 7.72 -1.69 16.61
CA LEU A 20 6.92 -0.69 15.91
C LEU A 20 6.46 0.45 16.82
N GLU A 21 6.42 0.26 18.13
CA GLU A 21 5.97 1.29 19.08
C GLU A 21 6.76 2.60 18.94
N GLU A 22 8.09 2.52 18.87
CA GLU A 22 8.95 3.68 18.70
C GLU A 22 8.75 4.34 17.33
N ILE A 23 8.68 3.52 16.27
CA ILE A 23 8.46 3.98 14.89
C ILE A 23 7.12 4.70 14.77
N ILE A 24 6.04 4.11 15.31
CA ILE A 24 4.69 4.67 15.30
C ILE A 24 4.66 5.99 16.05
N THR A 25 5.22 6.02 17.26
CA THR A 25 5.21 7.22 18.11
C THR A 25 5.90 8.39 17.41
N LEU A 26 7.02 8.13 16.73
CA LEU A 26 7.75 9.13 15.95
C LEU A 26 6.98 9.55 14.69
N LYS A 27 6.50 8.59 13.88
CA LYS A 27 5.78 8.86 12.62
C LYS A 27 4.47 9.60 12.84
N GLU A 28 3.77 9.31 13.94
CA GLU A 28 2.53 9.97 14.34
C GLU A 28 2.75 11.23 15.20
N LYS A 29 4.01 11.63 15.46
CA LYS A 29 4.37 12.82 16.26
C LYS A 29 3.66 12.84 17.62
N ASN A 30 3.68 11.72 18.34
CA ASN A 30 2.90 11.51 19.57
C ASN A 30 1.38 11.69 19.36
N PHE A 31 0.86 11.25 18.22
CA PHE A 31 -0.57 11.28 17.86
C PHE A 31 -1.17 12.68 17.78
N SER A 32 -0.37 13.70 17.45
CA SER A 32 -0.81 15.10 17.40
C SER A 32 -1.89 15.37 16.33
N GLU A 33 -2.02 14.48 15.36
CA GLU A 33 -2.96 14.61 14.23
C GLU A 33 -4.34 13.99 14.51
N ALA A 34 -4.52 13.27 15.62
CA ALA A 34 -5.75 12.54 15.95
C ALA A 34 -7.00 13.44 16.06
N GLU A 35 -6.82 14.70 16.48
CA GLU A 35 -7.93 15.67 16.56
C GLU A 35 -8.23 16.35 15.21
N SER A 36 -7.30 16.27 14.25
CA SER A 36 -7.39 16.98 12.97
C SER A 36 -7.85 16.10 11.81
N PHE A 37 -7.66 14.78 11.90
CA PHE A 37 -8.01 13.82 10.86
C PHE A 37 -8.74 12.62 11.46
N ASP A 38 -9.95 12.34 10.98
CA ASP A 38 -10.82 11.26 11.49
C ASP A 38 -10.20 9.85 11.41
N TYR A 39 -9.18 9.67 10.57
CA TYR A 39 -8.46 8.41 10.36
C TYR A 39 -7.03 8.43 10.90
N ALA A 40 -6.61 9.50 11.59
CA ALA A 40 -5.34 9.49 12.31
C ALA A 40 -5.50 8.69 13.62
N PRO A 41 -4.60 7.74 13.91
CA PRO A 41 -4.70 6.94 15.13
C PRO A 41 -4.46 7.82 16.35
N ALA A 42 -5.15 7.54 17.45
CA ALA A 42 -4.97 8.21 18.74
C ALA A 42 -4.01 7.44 19.67
N SER A 43 -3.57 6.24 19.28
CA SER A 43 -2.67 5.41 20.08
C SER A 43 -1.86 4.42 19.24
N VAL A 44 -0.80 3.85 19.82
CA VAL A 44 0.01 2.80 19.21
C VAL A 44 -0.84 1.59 18.85
N LYS A 45 -1.75 1.21 19.74
CA LYS A 45 -2.67 0.08 19.54
C LYS A 45 -3.55 0.31 18.31
N GLU A 46 -4.14 1.49 18.20
CA GLU A 46 -5.01 1.84 17.07
C GLU A 46 -4.22 1.88 15.75
N ALA A 47 -3.01 2.43 15.76
CA ALA A 47 -2.12 2.40 14.60
C ALA A 47 -1.82 0.97 14.14
N LEU A 48 -1.49 0.06 15.06
CA LEU A 48 -1.24 -1.35 14.75
C LEU A 48 -2.49 -2.06 14.21
N GLU A 49 -3.66 -1.81 14.79
CA GLU A 49 -4.94 -2.34 14.30
C GLU A 49 -5.24 -1.84 12.88
N ASN A 50 -5.00 -0.56 12.61
CA ASN A 50 -5.16 0.03 11.28
C ASN A 50 -4.20 -0.61 10.27
N TYR A 51 -2.91 -0.78 10.61
CA TYR A 51 -1.94 -1.44 9.73
C TYR A 51 -2.35 -2.87 9.41
N ALA A 52 -2.74 -3.66 10.42
CA ALA A 52 -3.20 -5.02 10.22
C ALA A 52 -4.44 -5.08 9.32
N LYS A 53 -5.39 -4.16 9.50
CA LYS A 53 -6.60 -4.08 8.67
C LYS A 53 -6.29 -3.71 7.23
N THR A 54 -5.39 -2.75 7.00
CA THR A 54 -4.96 -2.37 5.66
C THR A 54 -4.24 -3.52 4.95
N LEU A 55 -3.37 -4.25 5.64
CA LEU A 55 -2.70 -5.44 5.10
C LEU A 55 -3.70 -6.56 4.76
N GLU A 56 -4.71 -6.76 5.61
CA GLU A 56 -5.79 -7.72 5.35
C GLU A 56 -6.60 -7.36 4.09
N ILE A 57 -7.00 -6.10 3.95
CA ILE A 57 -7.72 -5.62 2.76
C ILE A 57 -6.87 -5.79 1.50
N ALA A 58 -5.60 -5.40 1.55
CA ALA A 58 -4.67 -5.58 0.43
C ALA A 58 -4.50 -7.06 0.09
N GLY A 59 -4.36 -7.93 1.10
CA GLY A 59 -4.23 -9.37 0.93
C GLY A 59 -5.46 -10.01 0.28
N GLU A 60 -6.67 -9.57 0.63
CA GLU A 60 -7.93 -10.01 0.01
C GLU A 60 -8.00 -9.58 -1.45
N ILE A 61 -7.77 -8.30 -1.74
CA ILE A 61 -7.75 -7.79 -3.12
C ILE A 61 -6.71 -8.54 -3.97
N CYS A 62 -5.54 -8.82 -3.38
CA CYS A 62 -4.47 -9.54 -4.06
C CYS A 62 -4.86 -10.98 -4.38
N GLY A 63 -5.40 -11.72 -3.41
CA GLY A 63 -5.79 -13.12 -3.61
C GLY A 63 -7.01 -13.29 -4.50
N GLU A 64 -8.03 -12.44 -4.34
CA GLU A 64 -9.33 -12.64 -4.99
C GLU A 64 -9.45 -11.96 -6.35
N ILE A 65 -8.69 -10.89 -6.60
CA ILE A 65 -8.84 -10.08 -7.80
C ILE A 65 -7.55 -10.02 -8.61
N ILE A 66 -6.43 -9.64 -8.00
CA ILE A 66 -5.20 -9.33 -8.74
C ILE A 66 -4.52 -10.61 -9.24
N ALA A 67 -4.29 -11.59 -8.36
CA ALA A 67 -3.60 -12.83 -8.74
C ALA A 67 -4.33 -13.62 -9.85
N PRO A 68 -5.68 -13.72 -9.86
CA PRO A 68 -6.40 -14.32 -10.98
C PRO A 68 -6.23 -13.60 -12.33
N LEU A 69 -5.95 -12.28 -12.32
CA LEU A 69 -5.72 -11.48 -13.54
C LEU A 69 -4.29 -11.62 -14.07
N ALA A 70 -3.33 -12.04 -13.24
CA ALA A 70 -1.91 -12.06 -13.59
C ALA A 70 -1.57 -12.82 -14.89
N PRO A 71 -2.16 -14.00 -15.20
CA PRO A 71 -1.88 -14.69 -16.46
C PRO A 71 -2.35 -13.91 -17.71
N GLU A 72 -3.54 -13.28 -17.64
CA GLU A 72 -4.06 -12.46 -18.75
C GLU A 72 -3.24 -11.18 -18.92
N ILE A 73 -2.77 -10.58 -17.82
CA ILE A 73 -1.89 -9.41 -17.83
C ILE A 73 -0.56 -9.73 -18.54
N ASP A 74 0.04 -10.88 -18.24
CA ASP A 74 1.29 -11.33 -18.85
C ASP A 74 1.11 -11.64 -20.35
N GLU A 75 0.00 -12.29 -20.72
CA GLU A 75 -0.29 -12.60 -22.13
C GLU A 75 -0.58 -11.34 -22.96
N GLU A 76 -1.31 -10.37 -22.42
CA GLU A 76 -1.64 -9.11 -23.10
C GLU A 76 -0.40 -8.22 -23.26
N GLY A 77 0.33 -8.00 -22.16
CA GLY A 77 1.50 -7.11 -22.13
C GLY A 77 1.18 -5.62 -22.39
N ALA A 78 2.10 -4.74 -22.01
CA ALA A 78 1.97 -3.32 -22.33
C ALA A 78 2.31 -3.08 -23.81
N HIS A 79 1.57 -2.18 -24.46
CA HIS A 79 1.78 -1.81 -25.87
C HIS A 79 2.00 -0.30 -26.02
N LEU A 80 2.77 0.08 -27.03
CA LEU A 80 3.04 1.48 -27.36
C LEU A 80 2.22 1.87 -28.59
N GLU A 81 1.27 2.78 -28.42
CA GLU A 81 0.43 3.31 -29.49
C GLU A 81 0.54 4.83 -29.56
N ASN A 82 0.89 5.37 -30.73
CA ASN A 82 0.98 6.81 -30.97
C ASN A 82 1.87 7.59 -29.96
N GLY A 83 2.87 6.93 -29.37
CA GLY A 83 3.76 7.52 -28.36
C GLY A 83 3.25 7.38 -26.92
N GLU A 84 2.11 6.73 -26.69
CA GLU A 84 1.56 6.46 -25.36
C GLU A 84 1.65 4.97 -25.02
N VAL A 85 2.06 4.69 -23.77
CA VAL A 85 2.03 3.32 -23.24
C VAL A 85 0.63 2.99 -22.78
N ILE A 86 0.06 1.94 -23.33
CA ILE A 86 -1.22 1.38 -22.93
C ILE A 86 -0.95 0.16 -22.07
N TYR A 87 -1.45 0.21 -20.83
CA TYR A 87 -1.34 -0.91 -19.90
C TYR A 87 -2.32 -2.03 -20.24
N PRO A 88 -1.98 -3.28 -19.88
CA PRO A 88 -2.93 -4.39 -19.91
C PRO A 88 -4.22 -4.02 -19.18
N LYS A 89 -5.35 -4.48 -19.69
CA LYS A 89 -6.67 -4.22 -19.10
C LYS A 89 -6.73 -4.71 -17.65
N GLY A 90 -6.14 -5.86 -17.36
CA GLY A 90 -6.05 -6.41 -16.00
C GLY A 90 -5.30 -5.49 -15.04
N THR A 91 -4.19 -4.89 -15.48
CA THR A 91 -3.41 -3.92 -14.68
C THR A 91 -4.24 -2.67 -14.36
N VAL A 92 -5.01 -2.15 -15.33
CA VAL A 92 -5.91 -1.00 -15.11
C VAL A 92 -6.99 -1.32 -14.08
N ILE A 93 -7.58 -2.52 -14.16
CA ILE A 93 -8.56 -3.00 -13.18
C ILE A 93 -7.93 -3.09 -11.78
N ALA A 94 -6.74 -3.70 -11.69
CA ALA A 94 -6.04 -3.88 -10.41
C ALA A 94 -5.68 -2.54 -9.74
N MET A 95 -5.15 -1.58 -10.51
CA MET A 95 -4.88 -0.22 -10.02
C MET A 95 -6.14 0.46 -9.47
N GLU A 96 -7.28 0.33 -10.16
CA GLU A 96 -8.54 0.92 -9.72
C GLU A 96 -9.06 0.26 -8.42
N GLN A 97 -8.85 -1.04 -8.22
CA GLN A 97 -9.20 -1.70 -6.96
C GLN A 97 -8.35 -1.19 -5.79
N LEU A 98 -7.03 -1.10 -5.97
CA LEU A 98 -6.13 -0.57 -4.94
C LEU A 98 -6.47 0.89 -4.60
N LYS A 99 -6.78 1.70 -5.61
CA LYS A 99 -7.24 3.09 -5.43
C LYS A 99 -8.55 3.16 -4.65
N LYS A 100 -9.55 2.36 -4.99
CA LYS A 100 -10.84 2.31 -4.27
C LYS A 100 -10.69 1.85 -2.82
N ALA A 101 -9.69 1.02 -2.54
CA ALA A 101 -9.33 0.60 -1.19
C ALA A 101 -8.55 1.67 -0.40
N GLY A 102 -8.24 2.83 -1.01
CA GLY A 102 -7.51 3.91 -0.35
C GLY A 102 -6.00 3.64 -0.21
N LEU A 103 -5.44 2.74 -1.02
CA LEU A 103 -4.03 2.33 -0.95
C LEU A 103 -3.10 3.22 -1.79
N ASN A 104 -3.59 4.33 -2.34
CA ASN A 104 -2.75 5.34 -2.98
C ASN A 104 -2.33 6.39 -1.95
N GLY A 105 -1.04 6.74 -1.93
CA GLY A 105 -0.47 7.66 -0.97
C GLY A 105 -0.25 7.03 0.41
N VAL A 106 0.14 5.75 0.49
CA VAL A 106 0.26 5.04 1.78
C VAL A 106 1.20 5.75 2.75
N THR A 107 2.35 6.21 2.27
CA THR A 107 3.36 6.86 3.12
C THR A 107 3.26 8.38 3.15
N VAL A 108 2.50 8.95 2.20
CA VAL A 108 2.26 10.40 2.03
C VAL A 108 1.56 10.98 3.26
N PRO A 109 1.90 12.22 3.71
CA PRO A 109 1.24 12.88 4.83
C PRO A 109 -0.27 13.10 4.63
N ARG A 110 -1.03 13.09 5.73
CA ARG A 110 -2.49 13.26 5.74
C ARG A 110 -2.98 14.59 5.18
N LYS A 111 -2.18 15.66 5.30
CA LYS A 111 -2.48 16.97 4.69
C LYS A 111 -2.59 16.91 3.15
N TYR A 112 -2.03 15.88 2.52
CA TYR A 112 -2.15 15.60 1.09
C TYR A 112 -2.96 14.33 0.82
N PHE A 113 -3.87 13.98 1.73
CA PHE A 113 -4.79 12.84 1.62
C PHE A 113 -4.13 11.45 1.67
N GLY A 114 -2.87 11.36 2.12
CA GLY A 114 -2.20 10.07 2.33
C GLY A 114 -2.48 9.45 3.70
N LEU A 115 -2.02 8.21 3.92
CA LEU A 115 -2.26 7.47 5.17
C LEU A 115 -1.22 7.74 6.25
N ASN A 116 -0.08 8.36 5.90
CA ASN A 116 1.07 8.58 6.78
C ASN A 116 1.63 7.29 7.42
N PHE A 117 1.56 6.16 6.73
CA PHE A 117 2.12 4.90 7.25
C PHE A 117 3.66 4.95 7.21
N PRO A 118 4.34 4.27 8.14
CA PRO A 118 5.79 4.12 8.09
C PRO A 118 6.21 3.17 6.96
N THR A 119 7.40 3.39 6.41
CA THR A 119 7.97 2.61 5.30
C THR A 119 7.95 1.10 5.58
N THR A 120 8.17 0.66 6.82
CA THR A 120 8.10 -0.75 7.21
C THR A 120 6.77 -1.42 6.84
N ILE A 121 5.64 -0.74 7.08
CA ILE A 121 4.31 -1.27 6.75
C ILE A 121 4.05 -1.20 5.25
N TYR A 122 4.55 -0.15 4.61
CA TYR A 122 4.49 0.00 3.17
C TYR A 122 5.26 -1.11 2.43
N THR A 123 6.42 -1.52 2.94
CA THR A 123 7.18 -2.66 2.40
C THR A 123 6.39 -3.97 2.49
N MET A 124 5.66 -4.21 3.58
CA MET A 124 4.79 -5.38 3.70
C MET A 124 3.66 -5.36 2.66
N LEU A 125 3.05 -4.19 2.40
CA LEU A 125 2.05 -4.02 1.33
C LEU A 125 2.64 -4.32 -0.05
N ILE A 126 3.85 -3.80 -0.33
CA ILE A 126 4.57 -4.06 -1.58
C ILE A 126 4.80 -5.57 -1.76
N GLU A 127 5.23 -6.28 -0.71
CA GLU A 127 5.49 -7.72 -0.79
C GLU A 127 4.21 -8.53 -1.10
N ILE A 128 3.09 -8.17 -0.46
CA ILE A 128 1.77 -8.78 -0.72
C ILE A 128 1.36 -8.57 -2.19
N ILE A 129 1.50 -7.35 -2.71
CA ILE A 129 1.15 -7.03 -4.10
C ILE A 129 2.12 -7.70 -5.08
N ALA A 130 3.42 -7.74 -4.77
CA ALA A 130 4.44 -8.40 -5.59
C ALA A 130 4.12 -9.89 -5.80
N ARG A 131 3.63 -10.56 -4.75
CA ARG A 131 3.20 -11.96 -4.82
C ARG A 131 2.04 -12.15 -5.80
N ALA A 132 1.14 -11.18 -5.90
CA ALA A 132 -0.01 -11.26 -6.80
C ALA A 132 0.35 -10.92 -8.25
N GLU A 133 1.05 -9.81 -8.47
CA GLU A 133 1.48 -9.39 -9.81
C GLU A 133 2.66 -8.41 -9.69
N ALA A 134 3.84 -8.83 -10.16
CA ALA A 134 5.08 -8.09 -9.97
C ALA A 134 5.17 -6.79 -10.81
N GLY A 135 4.56 -6.77 -11.99
CA GLY A 135 4.47 -5.58 -12.84
C GLY A 135 3.64 -4.46 -12.21
N LEU A 136 2.47 -4.82 -11.68
CA LEU A 136 1.59 -3.95 -10.92
C LEU A 136 2.28 -3.44 -9.67
N MET A 137 2.98 -4.31 -8.93
CA MET A 137 3.74 -3.88 -7.76
C MET A 137 4.73 -2.77 -8.13
N ASN A 138 5.42 -2.86 -9.27
CA ASN A 138 6.33 -1.81 -9.70
C ASN A 138 5.59 -0.48 -9.96
N ILE A 139 4.38 -0.51 -10.53
CA ILE A 139 3.57 0.71 -10.71
C ILE A 139 3.10 1.25 -9.35
N PHE A 140 2.65 0.36 -8.46
CA PHE A 140 2.17 0.71 -7.14
C PHE A 140 3.27 1.26 -6.24
N SER A 141 4.50 0.75 -6.35
CA SER A 141 5.62 1.14 -5.48
C SER A 141 6.16 2.54 -5.80
N LEU A 142 6.06 2.97 -7.06
CA LEU A 142 6.51 4.29 -7.54
C LEU A 142 5.77 5.49 -6.92
N GLN A 143 4.71 5.26 -6.14
CA GLN A 143 4.09 6.34 -5.35
C GLN A 143 5.04 6.91 -4.27
N ASP A 144 6.10 6.19 -3.91
CA ASP A 144 7.17 6.65 -3.01
C ASP A 144 7.93 7.88 -3.53
N ILE A 145 7.91 8.13 -4.85
CA ILE A 145 8.38 9.38 -5.47
C ILE A 145 7.66 10.59 -4.86
N GLY A 146 6.39 10.43 -4.46
CA GLY A 146 5.64 11.45 -3.75
C GLY A 146 6.27 11.85 -2.41
N GLU A 147 6.89 10.92 -1.68
CA GLU A 147 7.64 11.25 -0.47
C GLU A 147 8.92 12.01 -0.77
N THR A 148 9.62 11.67 -1.85
CA THR A 148 10.82 12.40 -2.27
C THR A 148 10.47 13.85 -2.59
N ILE A 149 9.36 14.08 -3.30
CA ILE A 149 8.87 15.44 -3.56
C ILE A 149 8.54 16.13 -2.24
N TYR A 150 7.80 15.47 -1.34
CA TYR A 150 7.44 16.05 -0.05
C TYR A 150 8.67 16.46 0.81
N GLU A 151 9.74 15.67 0.76
CA GLU A 151 10.93 15.91 1.57
C GLU A 151 11.84 17.01 1.01
N PHE A 152 11.94 17.13 -0.31
CA PHE A 152 12.98 17.95 -0.95
C PHE A 152 12.47 19.12 -1.80
N ALA A 153 11.19 19.16 -2.16
CA ALA A 153 10.62 20.28 -2.90
C ALA A 153 10.40 21.51 -2.00
N ASP A 154 10.28 22.67 -2.63
CA ASP A 154 9.78 23.89 -1.98
C ASP A 154 8.26 23.81 -1.74
N GLU A 155 7.75 24.74 -0.92
CA GLU A 155 6.31 24.88 -0.64
C GLU A 155 5.51 25.43 -1.83
#